data_AF-A0A1Y6ISV2-F1
#
_entry.id   AF-A0A1Y6ISV2-F1
#
_cell.length_a   1.000
_cell.length_b   1.000
_cell.length_c   1.000
_cell.angle_alpha   90.00
_cell.angle_beta   90.00
_cell.angle_gamma   90.00
#
_symmetry.space_group_name_H-M   'P 1'
#
loop_
_entity.id
_entity.type
_entity.pdbx_description
1 polymer ?
#
loop_
_entity_poly.entity_id
_entity_poly.type
_entity_poly.pdbx_seq_one_letter_code
_entity_poly.pdbx_strand_id
1 'polypeptide(L)'
;MKVTIEKNEDGESYFLIPDEIQKELQWEESDVIQWIDNDDGSWTLRKLSPLEALKEKSLSDQEVKIEYEKIRHNINRLVNAGFDEKQATAIVFVMKEMKEAYQSK
;
A
#
# COMPACT_ATOMS: atom_id res chain seq x y z
N MET A 1 15.69 -1.05 -19.30
CA MET A 1 14.58 -1.97 -19.66
C MET A 1 13.63 -1.26 -20.60
N LYS A 2 13.00 -1.98 -21.54
CA LYS A 2 11.93 -1.45 -22.39
C LYS A 2 10.77 -2.44 -22.33
N VAL A 3 9.54 -1.94 -22.19
CA VAL A 3 8.31 -2.74 -22.20
C VAL A 3 7.40 -2.22 -23.31
N THR A 4 6.60 -3.12 -23.87
CA THR A 4 5.59 -2.77 -24.87
C THR A 4 4.33 -2.30 -24.16
N ILE A 5 3.75 -1.19 -24.63
CA ILE A 5 2.42 -0.75 -24.19
C ILE A 5 1.37 -1.46 -25.06
N GLU A 6 0.44 -2.13 -24.39
CA GLU A 6 -0.69 -2.80 -25.01
C GLU A 6 -1.97 -1.97 -24.82
N LYS A 7 -3.06 -2.37 -25.50
CA LYS A 7 -4.38 -1.76 -25.32
C LYS A 7 -5.39 -2.85 -24.99
N ASN A 8 -6.23 -2.60 -23.99
CA ASN A 8 -7.35 -3.49 -23.66
C ASN A 8 -8.52 -3.29 -24.65
N GLU A 9 -9.57 -4.08 -24.49
CA GLU A 9 -10.78 -4.02 -25.34
C GLU A 9 -11.49 -2.66 -25.27
N ASP A 10 -11.33 -1.95 -24.15
CA ASP A 10 -11.86 -0.60 -23.92
C ASP A 10 -10.98 0.50 -24.53
N GLY A 11 -9.82 0.14 -25.11
CA GLY A 11 -8.87 1.06 -25.73
C GLY A 11 -7.91 1.75 -24.76
N GLU A 12 -7.95 1.38 -23.48
CA GLU A 12 -7.04 1.88 -22.45
C GLU A 12 -5.66 1.25 -22.57
N SER A 13 -4.62 2.06 -22.41
CA SER A 13 -3.24 1.62 -22.48
C SER A 13 -2.78 1.01 -21.16
N TYR A 14 -2.20 -0.19 -21.23
CA TYR A 14 -1.59 -0.86 -20.08
C TYR A 14 -0.24 -1.47 -20.47
N PHE A 15 0.54 -1.86 -19.47
CA PHE A 15 1.73 -2.69 -19.66
C PHE A 15 1.86 -3.65 -18.49
N LEU A 16 2.52 -4.77 -18.74
CA LEU A 16 2.82 -5.75 -17.71
C LEU A 16 4.15 -5.38 -17.05
N ILE A 17 4.17 -5.41 -15.71
CA ILE A 17 5.40 -5.24 -14.94
C ILE A 17 6.23 -6.52 -15.12
N PRO A 18 7.47 -6.45 -15.64
CA PRO A 18 8.28 -7.66 -15.84
C PRO A 18 8.59 -8.37 -14.53
N ASP A 19 8.59 -9.72 -14.55
CA ASP A 19 8.83 -10.56 -13.38
C ASP A 19 10.11 -10.22 -12.61
N GLU A 20 11.16 -9.80 -13.33
CA GLU A 20 12.43 -9.41 -12.73
C GLU A 20 12.29 -8.18 -11.81
N ILE A 21 11.49 -7.18 -12.23
CA ILE A 21 11.20 -5.98 -11.42
C ILE A 21 10.27 -6.32 -10.27
N GLN A 22 9.26 -7.17 -10.50
CA GLN A 22 8.37 -7.60 -9.42
C GLN A 22 9.16 -8.29 -8.30
N LYS A 23 10.10 -9.18 -8.64
CA LYS A 23 10.97 -9.87 -7.68
C LYS A 23 11.95 -8.93 -6.99
N GLU A 24 12.60 -8.05 -7.75
CA GLU A 24 13.57 -7.09 -7.22
C GLU A 24 12.91 -6.13 -6.21
N LEU A 25 11.72 -5.64 -6.53
CA LEU A 25 10.98 -4.69 -5.70
C LEU A 25 10.06 -5.35 -4.67
N GLN A 26 9.95 -6.69 -4.68
CA GLN A 26 9.02 -7.46 -3.86
C GLN A 26 7.59 -6.94 -4.01
N TRP A 27 7.17 -6.75 -5.26
CA TRP A 27 5.80 -6.39 -5.59
C TRP A 27 4.97 -7.66 -5.79
N GLU A 28 3.79 -7.65 -5.19
CA GLU A 28 2.74 -8.66 -5.33
C GLU A 28 1.52 -8.02 -5.99
N GLU A 29 0.67 -8.82 -6.63
CA GLU A 29 -0.52 -8.32 -7.34
C GLU A 29 -1.47 -7.50 -6.47
N SER A 30 -1.44 -7.71 -5.15
CA SER A 30 -2.30 -7.00 -4.18
C SER A 30 -1.74 -5.66 -3.69
N ASP A 31 -0.50 -5.32 -4.09
CA ASP A 31 0.13 -4.09 -3.66
C ASP A 31 -0.52 -2.86 -4.29
N VAL A 32 -0.78 -1.86 -3.46
CA VAL A 32 -1.25 -0.57 -3.94
C VAL A 32 -0.05 0.29 -4.28
N ILE A 33 -0.03 0.82 -5.49
CA ILE A 33 1.02 1.73 -5.97
C ILE A 33 0.45 3.13 -6.18
N GLN A 34 1.32 4.12 -6.03
CA GLN A 34 1.05 5.50 -6.39
C GLN A 34 1.78 5.84 -7.70
N TRP A 35 1.04 6.50 -8.58
CA TRP A 35 1.58 7.15 -9.77
C TRP A 35 1.93 8.60 -9.42
N ILE A 36 3.20 8.97 -9.62
CA ILE A 36 3.70 10.32 -9.37
C ILE A 36 4.13 10.89 -10.73
N ASP A 37 3.50 11.98 -11.15
CA ASP A 37 3.92 12.75 -12.32
C ASP A 37 5.15 13.59 -11.94
N ASN A 38 6.21 13.46 -12.73
CA ASN A 38 7.47 14.19 -12.53
C ASN A 38 7.51 15.53 -13.28
N ASP A 39 6.45 15.89 -14.02
CA ASP A 39 6.33 17.12 -14.81
C ASP A 39 7.40 17.24 -15.93
N ASP A 40 8.04 16.13 -16.30
CA ASP A 40 9.02 16.03 -17.38
C ASP A 40 8.60 15.01 -18.47
N GLY A 41 7.35 14.55 -18.39
CA GLY A 41 6.80 13.48 -19.23
C GLY A 41 7.14 12.07 -18.76
N SER A 42 7.86 11.91 -17.64
CA SER A 42 8.07 10.64 -16.95
C SER A 42 7.15 10.47 -15.75
N TRP A 43 6.93 9.21 -15.36
CA TRP A 43 6.14 8.83 -14.19
C TRP A 43 6.98 7.98 -13.26
N THR A 44 6.82 8.19 -11.95
CA THR A 44 7.36 7.32 -10.92
C THR A 44 6.26 6.46 -10.32
N LEU A 45 6.49 5.15 -10.32
CA LEU A 45 5.65 4.18 -9.62
C LEU A 45 6.26 3.88 -8.26
N ARG A 46 5.49 4.08 -7.20
CA ARG A 46 5.93 3.87 -5.82
C ARG A 46 4.94 2.96 -5.09
N LYS A 47 5.43 1.83 -4.55
CA LYS A 47 4.65 0.98 -3.65
C LYS A 47 4.32 1.74 -2.37
N LEU A 48 3.04 1.76 -2.02
CA LEU A 48 2.57 2.36 -0.79
C LEU A 48 2.83 1.41 0.38
N SER A 49 3.17 1.97 1.54
CA SER A 49 3.14 1.21 2.79
C SER A 49 1.71 0.76 3.12
N PRO A 50 1.53 -0.28 3.95
CA PRO A 50 0.21 -0.73 4.37
C PRO A 50 -0.66 0.39 4.96
N LEU A 51 -0.06 1.32 5.71
CA LEU A 51 -0.77 2.47 6.28
C LEU A 51 -1.21 3.48 5.21
N GLU A 52 -0.34 3.78 4.25
CA GLU A 52 -0.66 4.67 3.13
C GLU A 52 -1.74 4.07 2.23
N ALA A 53 -1.65 2.77 1.92
CA ALA A 53 -2.65 2.05 1.13
C ALA A 53 -4.02 2.05 1.82
N LEU A 54 -4.07 1.83 3.13
CA LEU A 54 -5.30 1.92 3.92
C LEU A 54 -5.85 3.35 3.94
N LYS A 55 -4.98 4.36 4.07
CA LYS A 55 -5.39 5.76 4.00
C LYS A 55 -6.03 6.09 2.65
N GLU A 56 -5.43 5.67 1.55
CA GLU A 56 -5.98 5.93 0.21
C GLU A 56 -7.37 5.30 0.05
N LYS A 57 -7.50 4.01 0.42
CA LYS A 57 -8.78 3.29 0.39
C LYS A 57 -9.83 3.92 1.31
N SER A 58 -9.42 4.49 2.44
CA SER A 58 -10.33 5.16 3.38
C SER A 58 -11.03 6.41 2.81
N LEU A 59 -10.49 6.98 1.73
CA LEU A 59 -11.08 8.18 1.10
C LEU A 59 -12.36 7.86 0.35
N SER A 60 -12.49 6.64 -0.19
CA SER A 60 -13.65 6.20 -0.97
C SER A 60 -14.54 5.19 -0.23
N ASP A 61 -14.01 4.48 0.77
CA ASP A 61 -14.71 3.42 1.51
C ASP A 61 -14.90 3.78 3.00
N GLN A 62 -16.16 3.85 3.46
CA GLN A 62 -16.50 4.20 4.84
C GLN A 62 -16.13 3.12 5.86
N GLU A 63 -16.19 1.84 5.50
CA GLU A 63 -15.83 0.74 6.41
C GLU A 63 -14.32 0.73 6.62
N VAL A 64 -13.57 0.89 5.53
CA VAL A 64 -12.11 1.02 5.58
C VAL A 64 -11.68 2.27 6.35
N LYS A 65 -12.44 3.37 6.25
CA LYS A 65 -12.19 4.57 7.05
C LYS A 65 -12.27 4.33 8.54
N ILE A 66 -13.26 3.59 9.00
CA ILE A 66 -13.38 3.23 10.43
C ILE A 66 -12.17 2.40 10.88
N GLU A 67 -11.68 1.51 10.03
CA GLU A 67 -10.48 0.71 10.32
C GLU A 67 -9.22 1.57 10.38
N TYR A 68 -9.01 2.44 9.38
CA TYR A 68 -7.86 3.35 9.32
C TYR A 68 -7.79 4.23 10.57
N GLU A 69 -8.91 4.83 11.01
CA GLU A 69 -8.94 5.67 12.20
C GLU A 69 -8.59 4.89 13.48
N LYS A 70 -9.04 3.64 13.61
CA LYS A 70 -8.67 2.76 14.74
C LYS A 70 -7.17 2.45 14.73
N ILE A 71 -6.62 2.11 13.57
CA ILE A 71 -5.19 1.86 13.41
C ILE A 71 -4.38 3.13 13.73
N ARG A 72 -4.80 4.27 13.20
CA ARG A 72 -4.12 5.55 13.44
C ARG A 72 -4.16 5.96 14.91
N HIS A 73 -5.29 5.75 15.59
CA HIS A 73 -5.40 5.96 17.03
C HIS A 73 -4.40 5.11 17.82
N ASN A 74 -4.27 3.81 17.48
CA ASN A 74 -3.34 2.91 18.14
C ASN A 74 -1.87 3.29 17.90
N ILE A 75 -1.54 3.69 16.67
CA ILE A 75 -0.19 4.19 16.33
C ILE A 75 0.12 5.43 17.16
N ASN A 76 -0.78 6.42 17.18
CA ASN A 76 -0.59 7.65 17.95
C ASN A 76 -0.41 7.36 19.45
N ARG A 77 -1.12 6.38 20.00
CA ARG A 77 -0.95 5.96 21.40
C ARG A 77 0.46 5.44 21.67
N LEU A 78 1.04 4.66 20.76
CA LEU A 78 2.42 4.16 20.88
C LEU A 78 3.45 5.28 20.67
N VAL A 79 3.22 6.17 19.71
CA VAL A 79 4.09 7.34 19.52
C VAL A 79 4.12 8.20 20.79
N ASN A 80 2.97 8.44 21.42
CA ASN A 80 2.89 9.13 22.70
C ASN A 80 3.55 8.38 23.86
N ALA A 81 3.74 7.06 23.75
CA ALA A 81 4.47 6.24 24.71
C ALA A 81 5.99 6.23 24.47
N GLY A 82 6.48 6.97 23.46
CA GLY A 82 7.91 7.13 23.18
C GLY A 82 8.47 6.29 22.03
N PHE A 83 7.62 5.56 21.30
CA PHE A 83 8.04 4.84 20.10
C PHE A 83 8.14 5.79 18.90
N ASP A 84 9.06 5.54 17.97
CA ASP A 84 9.03 6.26 16.68
C ASP A 84 7.86 5.76 15.81
N GLU A 85 7.46 6.56 14.82
CA GLU A 85 6.28 6.26 13.99
C GLU A 85 6.45 4.98 13.16
N LYS A 86 7.67 4.64 12.73
CA LYS A 86 7.92 3.40 11.98
C LYS A 86 7.78 2.19 12.90
N GLN A 87 8.36 2.25 14.10
CA GLN A 87 8.21 1.21 15.12
C GLN A 87 6.75 1.02 15.52
N ALA A 88 6.06 2.12 15.84
CA ALA A 88 4.65 2.09 16.24
C ALA A 88 3.75 1.48 15.15
N THR A 89 3.98 1.86 13.89
CA THR A 89 3.27 1.29 12.75
C THR A 89 3.53 -0.21 12.63
N ALA A 90 4.79 -0.64 12.61
CA ALA A 90 5.15 -2.05 12.50
C ALA A 90 4.50 -2.90 13.61
N ILE A 91 4.54 -2.43 14.86
CA ILE A 91 3.91 -3.12 16.00
C ILE A 91 2.41 -3.31 15.78
N VAL A 92 1.69 -2.26 15.37
CA VAL A 92 0.23 -2.32 15.17
C VAL A 92 -0.14 -3.29 14.04
N PHE A 93 0.61 -3.30 12.93
CA PHE A 93 0.37 -4.22 11.83
C PHE A 93 0.66 -5.68 12.20
N VAL A 94 1.76 -5.96 12.91
CA VAL A 94 2.05 -7.31 13.42
C VAL A 94 0.95 -7.79 14.37
N MET A 95 0.47 -6.92 15.27
CA MET A 95 -0.65 -7.26 16.17
C MET A 95 -1.95 -7.57 15.40
N LYS A 96 -2.19 -6.87 14.28
CA LYS A 96 -3.34 -7.13 13.41
C LYS A 96 -3.23 -8.52 12.75
N GLU A 97 -2.10 -8.81 12.11
CA GLU A 97 -1.84 -10.10 11.45
C GLU A 97 -1.97 -11.28 12.42
N MET A 98 -1.42 -11.14 13.64
CA MET A 98 -1.54 -12.16 14.68
C MET A 98 -2.99 -12.42 15.09
N LYS A 99 -3.82 -11.36 15.16
CA LYS A 99 -5.23 -11.49 15.52
C LYS A 99 -6.01 -12.22 14.43
N GLU A 100 -5.75 -11.90 13.17
CA GLU A 100 -6.38 -12.54 12.01
C GLU A 100 -6.01 -14.03 11.96
N ALA A 101 -4.73 -14.37 12.15
CA ALA A 101 -4.25 -15.75 12.18
C ALA A 101 -4.80 -16.58 13.36
N TYR A 102 -5.19 -15.93 14.47
CA TYR A 102 -5.85 -16.60 15.58
C TYR A 102 -7.34 -16.88 15.30
N GLN A 103 -8.03 -15.97 14.62
CA GLN A 103 -9.45 -16.11 14.30
C GLN A 103 -9.73 -17.06 13.14
N SER A 104 -8.71 -17.37 12.33
CA SER A 104 -8.80 -18.33 11.22
C SER A 104 -8.59 -19.79 11.64
N LYS A 105 -8.49 -20.10 12.94
CA LYS A 105 -8.34 -21.45 13.52
C LYS A 105 -9.63 -21.90 14.19
#